data_AF-F4PWB5-F1
#
_entry.id   AF-F4PWB5-F1
#
_cell.length_a   1.000
_cell.length_b   1.000
_cell.length_c   1.000
_cell.angle_alpha   90.00
_cell.angle_beta   90.00
_cell.angle_gamma   90.00
#
_symmetry.space_group_name_H-M   'P 1'
#
loop_
_entity.id
_entity.type
_entity.pdbx_description
1 polymer ?
#
loop_
_entity_poly.entity_id
_entity_poly.type
_entity_poly.pdbx_seq_one_letter_code
_entity_poly.pdbx_strand_id
1 'polypeptide(L)'
;MKQNKQIEYEEEIEEQEEELSLEQKKALLKPGQKLNKKGEIDTRTPKERRDGLIKRICTRLVEDDHVRRMRGLREVKGILKNDLALSEIDMLKLWKGLFMLVWATDGPVVQDQVNEEVADLLLLNKNPAFNIELIRTFYITVDENWSRIDYFRLDKYLSLVRKVTKRAFQILKNIRTIEGVEEEEKEGEEEQEEEEKEETEEQKEQRLLLEKVIGLLVEALKTTVLNPVRDDLTNGLVLHMSDIYLVELYHVTNGQIEPAHLNRLLLPFINFIARSPDDRAIKRIRERVFQRLLTTYSPFGETDPWMLDEIEYIDDNGDKIPQIFPVEFDVLAKLFFKVAASKSIEDHNRKALHLLRQKCEEASKKLKDLEADADNILDDDEFEQFGEDDEEEGEEELEEELEEGDEDEDQEIGEEDLEDMIEEEVVEKDEKKRKMQQDLEDFDDDEIELSDDDDQENNPIGNNQSYNKNKKPTRKQMNKKIMKLGNRAFSIDKRKRK
;
A
#
# COMPACT_ATOMS: atom_id res chain seq x y z
N MET A 1 -61.28 2.66 27.19
CA MET A 1 -60.39 1.55 27.59
C MET A 1 -60.82 0.18 27.04
N LYS A 2 -62.10 -0.24 27.09
CA LYS A 2 -62.50 -1.55 26.54
C LYS A 2 -62.50 -1.63 24.99
N GLN A 3 -62.84 -0.55 24.29
CA GLN A 3 -62.78 -0.50 22.81
C GLN A 3 -61.33 -0.50 22.28
N ASN A 4 -60.41 0.27 22.86
CA ASN A 4 -59.00 0.25 22.43
C ASN A 4 -58.32 -1.12 22.60
N LYS A 5 -58.64 -1.85 23.67
CA LYS A 5 -58.10 -3.20 23.88
C LYS A 5 -58.64 -4.24 22.90
N GLN A 6 -59.82 -4.00 22.32
CA GLN A 6 -60.41 -4.90 21.35
C GLN A 6 -59.83 -4.63 19.95
N ILE A 7 -59.56 -3.36 19.63
CA ILE A 7 -58.85 -2.98 18.41
C ILE A 7 -57.40 -3.48 18.42
N GLU A 8 -56.65 -3.30 19.52
CA GLU A 8 -55.29 -3.87 19.65
C GLU A 8 -55.27 -5.40 19.49
N TYR A 9 -56.28 -6.10 20.01
CA TYR A 9 -56.37 -7.56 19.92
C TYR A 9 -56.81 -8.06 18.53
N GLU A 10 -57.66 -7.30 17.84
CA GLU A 10 -58.06 -7.58 16.45
C GLU A 10 -56.89 -7.30 15.49
N GLU A 11 -56.10 -6.24 15.72
CA GLU A 11 -54.86 -5.96 14.97
C GLU A 11 -53.78 -7.03 15.22
N GLU A 12 -53.61 -7.51 16.46
CA GLU A 12 -52.67 -8.61 16.78
C GLU A 12 -53.04 -9.94 16.10
N ILE A 13 -54.35 -10.23 15.98
CA ILE A 13 -54.84 -11.43 15.29
C ILE A 13 -54.65 -11.29 13.78
N GLU A 14 -54.91 -10.12 13.20
CA GLU A 14 -54.75 -9.87 11.76
C GLU A 14 -53.26 -9.93 11.35
N GLU A 15 -52.35 -9.38 12.16
CA GLU A 15 -50.89 -9.54 11.98
C GLU A 15 -50.46 -11.01 12.07
N GLN A 16 -50.96 -11.76 13.06
CA GLN A 16 -50.66 -13.19 13.21
C GLN A 16 -51.23 -14.03 12.06
N GLU A 17 -52.40 -13.71 11.53
CA GLU A 17 -53.00 -14.37 10.37
C GLU A 17 -52.26 -14.05 9.06
N GLU A 18 -51.81 -12.81 8.86
CA GLU A 18 -50.95 -12.44 7.72
C GLU A 18 -49.58 -13.13 7.80
N GLU A 19 -48.97 -13.22 8.99
CA GLU A 19 -47.69 -13.88 9.21
C GLU A 19 -47.78 -15.39 8.96
N LEU A 20 -48.85 -16.05 9.44
CA LEU A 20 -49.16 -17.45 9.12
C LEU A 20 -49.38 -17.67 7.62
N SER A 21 -50.07 -16.74 6.94
CA SER A 21 -50.32 -16.82 5.49
C SER A 21 -49.02 -16.75 4.69
N LEU A 22 -48.08 -15.90 5.11
CA LEU A 22 -46.79 -15.75 4.44
C LEU A 22 -45.92 -17.00 4.62
N GLU A 23 -45.95 -17.61 5.79
CA GLU A 23 -45.21 -18.85 6.09
C GLU A 23 -45.76 -20.05 5.30
N GLN A 24 -47.08 -20.17 5.19
CA GLN A 24 -47.74 -21.14 4.32
C GLN A 24 -47.41 -20.92 2.83
N LYS A 25 -47.38 -19.68 2.37
CA LYS A 25 -46.96 -19.34 0.99
C LYS A 25 -45.50 -19.67 0.72
N LYS A 26 -44.61 -19.51 1.71
CA LYS A 26 -43.19 -19.91 1.60
C LYS A 26 -43.04 -21.43 1.49
N ALA A 27 -43.85 -22.21 2.21
CA ALA A 27 -43.82 -23.67 2.18
C ALA A 27 -44.27 -24.27 0.83
N LEU A 28 -45.06 -23.54 0.04
CA LEU A 28 -45.56 -23.95 -1.28
C LEU A 28 -44.66 -23.56 -2.45
N LEU A 29 -43.53 -22.90 -2.20
CA LEU A 29 -42.59 -22.48 -3.25
C LEU A 29 -41.90 -23.70 -3.88
N LYS A 30 -41.88 -23.77 -5.22
CA LYS A 30 -41.01 -24.72 -5.93
C LYS A 30 -39.53 -24.33 -5.73
N PRO A 31 -38.58 -25.28 -5.84
CA PRO A 31 -37.15 -24.96 -5.77
C PRO A 31 -36.78 -23.80 -6.69
N GLY A 32 -36.20 -22.73 -6.13
CA GLY A 32 -35.78 -21.52 -6.85
C GLY A 32 -36.79 -20.37 -6.91
N GLN A 33 -38.06 -20.61 -6.54
CA GLN A 33 -39.07 -19.54 -6.42
C GLN A 33 -38.86 -18.75 -5.13
N LYS A 34 -39.00 -17.42 -5.18
CA LYS A 34 -38.96 -16.53 -4.02
C LYS A 34 -40.22 -15.67 -4.03
N LEU A 35 -40.67 -15.20 -2.87
CA LEU A 35 -41.76 -14.23 -2.80
C LEU A 35 -41.19 -12.79 -2.91
N ASN A 36 -41.95 -11.90 -3.55
CA ASN A 36 -41.66 -10.47 -3.57
C ASN A 36 -42.11 -9.82 -2.24
N LYS A 37 -41.88 -8.50 -2.09
CA LYS A 37 -42.27 -7.75 -0.88
C LYS A 37 -43.79 -7.70 -0.63
N LYS A 38 -44.61 -8.08 -1.62
CA LYS A 38 -46.08 -8.16 -1.53
C LYS A 38 -46.57 -9.59 -1.26
N GLY A 39 -45.66 -10.53 -1.02
CA GLY A 39 -46.01 -11.94 -0.77
C GLY A 39 -46.45 -12.71 -2.02
N GLU A 40 -46.19 -12.19 -3.22
CA GLU A 40 -46.49 -12.84 -4.51
C GLU A 40 -45.25 -13.56 -5.05
N ILE A 41 -45.43 -14.55 -5.93
CA ILE A 41 -44.31 -15.22 -6.60
C ILE A 41 -43.49 -14.20 -7.38
N ASP A 42 -42.21 -14.08 -7.06
CA ASP A 42 -41.27 -13.22 -7.76
C ASP A 42 -40.96 -13.82 -9.13
N THR A 43 -41.50 -13.21 -10.17
CA THR A 43 -41.32 -13.61 -11.57
C THR A 43 -40.01 -13.10 -12.18
N ARG A 44 -39.24 -12.28 -11.45
CA ARG A 44 -37.98 -11.71 -11.96
C ARG A 44 -36.91 -12.77 -12.09
N THR A 45 -36.13 -12.65 -13.16
CA THR A 45 -34.94 -13.46 -13.39
C THR A 45 -33.88 -13.21 -12.30
N PRO A 46 -32.93 -14.14 -12.08
CA PRO A 46 -31.80 -13.92 -11.17
C PRO A 46 -31.03 -12.62 -11.47
N LYS A 47 -30.84 -12.30 -12.76
CA LYS A 47 -30.19 -11.07 -13.21
C LYS A 47 -30.99 -9.82 -12.81
N GLU A 48 -32.29 -9.78 -13.09
CA GLU A 48 -33.13 -8.62 -12.72
C GLU A 48 -33.20 -8.41 -11.20
N ARG A 49 -33.20 -9.49 -10.42
CA ARG A 49 -33.14 -9.40 -8.95
C ARG A 49 -31.81 -8.82 -8.48
N ARG A 50 -30.69 -9.24 -9.08
CA ARG A 50 -29.36 -8.70 -8.80
C ARG A 50 -29.25 -7.24 -9.21
N ASP A 51 -29.68 -6.88 -10.41
CA ASP A 51 -29.65 -5.50 -10.92
C ASP A 51 -30.47 -4.56 -10.03
N GLY A 52 -31.68 -4.99 -9.63
CA GLY A 52 -32.52 -4.24 -8.69
C GLY A 52 -31.91 -4.11 -7.29
N LEU A 53 -31.23 -5.15 -6.81
CA LEU A 53 -30.50 -5.14 -5.53
C LEU A 53 -29.34 -4.15 -5.58
N ILE A 54 -28.48 -4.22 -6.59
CA ILE A 54 -27.32 -3.33 -6.77
C ILE A 54 -27.79 -1.89 -6.91
N LYS A 55 -28.79 -1.62 -7.74
CA LYS A 55 -29.35 -0.27 -7.90
C LYS A 55 -29.80 0.31 -6.56
N ARG A 56 -30.50 -0.48 -5.73
CA ARG A 56 -30.94 -0.06 -4.40
C ARG A 56 -29.76 0.22 -3.47
N ILE A 57 -28.75 -0.64 -3.47
CA ILE A 57 -27.54 -0.48 -2.64
C ILE A 57 -26.81 0.80 -3.05
N CYS A 58 -26.52 0.98 -4.35
CA CYS A 58 -25.84 2.17 -4.87
C CYS A 58 -26.60 3.46 -4.56
N THR A 59 -27.94 3.46 -4.70
CA THR A 59 -28.76 4.62 -4.34
C THR A 59 -28.60 4.97 -2.86
N ARG A 60 -28.52 3.97 -1.99
CA ARG A 60 -28.36 4.17 -0.55
C ARG A 60 -26.98 4.66 -0.16
N LEU A 61 -25.94 4.19 -0.84
CA LEU A 61 -24.54 4.60 -0.61
C LEU A 61 -24.31 6.09 -0.86
N VAL A 62 -25.18 6.75 -1.63
CA VAL A 62 -25.08 8.17 -2.00
C VAL A 62 -26.12 9.06 -1.32
N GLU A 63 -26.88 8.55 -0.36
CA GLU A 63 -27.82 9.36 0.41
C GLU A 63 -27.10 10.35 1.34
N ASP A 64 -27.72 11.49 1.64
CA ASP A 64 -27.13 12.54 2.50
C ASP A 64 -26.91 12.06 3.95
N ASP A 65 -27.76 11.16 4.43
CA ASP A 65 -27.72 10.65 5.80
C ASP A 65 -26.64 9.57 5.97
N HIS A 66 -25.68 9.82 6.87
CA HIS A 66 -24.58 8.91 7.17
C HIS A 66 -25.06 7.52 7.63
N VAL A 67 -26.11 7.44 8.45
CA VAL A 67 -26.62 6.15 8.97
C VAL A 67 -27.16 5.29 7.82
N ARG A 68 -27.86 5.91 6.87
CA ARG A 68 -28.35 5.23 5.67
C ARG A 68 -27.21 4.79 4.76
N ARG A 69 -26.21 5.65 4.52
CA ARG A 69 -24.99 5.26 3.78
C ARG A 69 -24.30 4.04 4.38
N MET A 70 -24.09 4.03 5.70
CA MET A 70 -23.49 2.89 6.42
C MET A 70 -24.38 1.64 6.41
N ARG A 71 -25.70 1.78 6.31
CA ARG A 71 -26.58 0.64 6.01
C ARG A 71 -26.36 0.10 4.59
N GLY A 72 -26.10 0.99 3.63
CA GLY A 72 -25.68 0.61 2.26
C GLY A 72 -24.39 -0.21 2.29
N LEU A 73 -23.37 0.24 3.01
CA LEU A 73 -22.10 -0.49 3.17
C LEU A 73 -22.31 -1.88 3.79
N ARG A 74 -23.17 -2.00 4.82
CA ARG A 74 -23.53 -3.31 5.40
C ARG A 74 -24.23 -4.24 4.40
N GLU A 75 -25.06 -3.71 3.50
CA GLU A 75 -25.64 -4.52 2.42
C GLU A 75 -24.58 -4.98 1.41
N VAL A 76 -23.56 -4.14 1.13
CA VAL A 76 -22.38 -4.55 0.33
C VAL A 76 -21.63 -5.70 1.01
N LYS A 77 -21.34 -5.59 2.31
CA LYS A 77 -20.72 -6.67 3.10
C LYS A 77 -21.51 -7.98 2.96
N GLY A 78 -22.84 -7.89 3.02
CA GLY A 78 -23.73 -9.05 2.87
C GLY A 78 -23.66 -9.70 1.49
N ILE A 79 -23.61 -8.94 0.39
CA ILE A 79 -23.55 -9.54 -0.95
C ILE A 79 -22.20 -10.19 -1.24
N LEU A 80 -21.10 -9.60 -0.75
CA LEU A 80 -19.74 -10.12 -0.99
C LEU A 80 -19.46 -11.40 -0.20
N LYS A 81 -20.04 -11.52 1.02
CA LYS A 81 -19.91 -12.72 1.85
C LYS A 81 -20.72 -13.92 1.34
N ASN A 82 -21.82 -13.68 0.61
CA ASN A 82 -22.77 -14.72 0.19
C ASN A 82 -22.51 -15.26 -1.23
N ASP A 83 -21.31 -15.10 -1.77
CA ASP A 83 -20.90 -15.57 -3.10
C ASP A 83 -21.90 -15.24 -4.21
N LEU A 84 -22.48 -14.03 -4.13
CA LEU A 84 -23.37 -13.57 -5.19
C LEU A 84 -22.54 -13.42 -6.47
N ALA A 85 -22.94 -14.12 -7.53
CA ALA A 85 -22.27 -14.01 -8.83
C ALA A 85 -22.44 -12.59 -9.41
N LEU A 86 -21.49 -11.70 -9.09
CA LEU A 86 -21.37 -10.35 -9.60
C LEU A 86 -20.60 -10.37 -10.92
N SER A 87 -21.13 -9.71 -11.94
CA SER A 87 -20.36 -9.41 -13.15
C SER A 87 -19.42 -8.23 -12.93
N GLU A 88 -18.45 -8.03 -13.83
CA GLU A 88 -17.59 -6.85 -13.84
C GLU A 88 -18.39 -5.54 -13.75
N ILE A 89 -19.44 -5.41 -14.56
CA ILE A 89 -20.32 -4.23 -14.56
C ILE A 89 -21.01 -4.05 -13.20
N ASP A 90 -21.33 -5.13 -12.51
CA ASP A 90 -21.92 -5.07 -11.18
C ASP A 90 -20.92 -4.55 -10.14
N MET A 91 -19.68 -5.03 -10.19
CA MET A 91 -18.59 -4.57 -9.34
C MET A 91 -18.27 -3.10 -9.59
N LEU A 92 -18.19 -2.65 -10.85
CA LEU A 92 -17.99 -1.25 -11.21
C LEU A 92 -19.11 -0.34 -10.69
N LYS A 93 -20.38 -0.78 -10.74
CA LYS A 93 -21.50 -0.01 -10.16
C LYS A 93 -21.39 0.11 -8.65
N LEU A 94 -20.99 -0.97 -7.97
CA LEU A 94 -20.78 -0.96 -6.52
C LEU A 94 -19.64 -0.02 -6.16
N TRP A 95 -18.50 -0.12 -6.86
CA TRP A 95 -17.36 0.77 -6.64
C TRP A 95 -17.70 2.23 -6.89
N LYS A 96 -18.51 2.56 -7.90
CA LYS A 96 -19.01 3.94 -8.09
C LYS A 96 -19.85 4.42 -6.90
N GLY A 97 -20.66 3.54 -6.31
CA GLY A 97 -21.39 3.84 -5.07
C GLY A 97 -20.46 4.02 -3.86
N LEU A 98 -19.47 3.14 -3.69
CA LEU A 98 -18.48 3.20 -2.61
C LEU A 98 -17.56 4.42 -2.73
N PHE A 99 -17.17 4.79 -3.95
CA PHE A 99 -16.42 6.00 -4.23
C PHE A 99 -17.18 7.22 -3.74
N MET A 100 -18.49 7.30 -4.02
CA MET A 100 -19.34 8.40 -3.57
C MET A 100 -19.63 8.35 -2.05
N LEU A 101 -19.65 7.17 -1.43
CA LEU A 101 -19.68 7.03 0.03
C LEU A 101 -18.45 7.70 0.67
N VAL A 102 -17.26 7.44 0.14
CA VAL A 102 -16.01 8.07 0.61
C VAL A 102 -16.02 9.57 0.31
N TRP A 103 -16.52 9.97 -0.87
CA TRP A 103 -16.68 11.37 -1.26
C TRP A 103 -17.47 12.18 -0.24
N ALA A 104 -18.61 11.63 0.21
CA ALA A 104 -19.55 12.26 1.13
C ALA A 104 -19.19 12.09 2.62
N THR A 105 -18.09 11.40 2.94
CA THR A 105 -17.62 11.23 4.32
C THR A 105 -16.72 12.39 4.75
N ASP A 106 -17.11 13.04 5.84
CA ASP A 106 -16.42 14.18 6.44
C ASP A 106 -15.92 13.84 7.85
N GLY A 107 -14.81 14.48 8.25
CA GLY A 107 -14.15 14.25 9.53
C GLY A 107 -13.03 13.22 9.42
N PRO A 108 -11.77 13.56 9.75
CA PRO A 108 -10.61 12.68 9.52
C PRO A 108 -10.75 11.27 10.12
N VAL A 109 -11.24 11.16 11.36
CA VAL A 109 -11.42 9.86 12.05
C VAL A 109 -12.47 9.00 11.35
N VAL A 110 -13.58 9.61 10.91
CA VAL A 110 -14.67 8.89 10.24
C VAL A 110 -14.25 8.50 8.82
N GLN A 111 -13.51 9.37 8.13
CA GLN A 111 -12.93 9.07 6.81
C GLN A 111 -12.01 7.85 6.88
N ASP A 112 -11.12 7.81 7.86
CA ASP A 112 -10.21 6.69 8.06
C ASP A 112 -10.97 5.38 8.38
N GLN A 113 -11.95 5.45 9.29
CA GLN A 113 -12.80 4.30 9.62
C GLN A 113 -13.60 3.79 8.40
N VAL A 114 -14.20 4.68 7.61
CA VAL A 114 -14.95 4.29 6.41
C VAL A 114 -14.01 3.67 5.38
N ASN A 115 -12.82 4.24 5.19
CA ASN A 115 -11.83 3.67 4.28
C ASN A 115 -11.38 2.26 4.73
N GLU A 116 -11.20 2.04 6.04
CA GLU A 116 -10.90 0.72 6.59
C GLU A 116 -12.05 -0.27 6.29
N GLU A 117 -13.29 0.11 6.60
CA GLU A 117 -14.46 -0.74 6.36
C GLU A 117 -14.71 -1.04 4.87
N VAL A 118 -14.35 -0.11 3.98
CA VAL A 118 -14.44 -0.28 2.53
C VAL A 118 -13.31 -1.18 2.02
N ALA A 119 -12.09 -1.02 2.51
CA ALA A 119 -10.98 -1.89 2.14
C ALA A 119 -11.22 -3.34 2.60
N ASP A 120 -11.74 -3.54 3.82
CA ASP A 120 -12.03 -4.86 4.38
C ASP A 120 -13.04 -5.68 3.56
N LEU A 121 -13.84 -5.04 2.70
CA LEU A 121 -14.71 -5.73 1.75
C LEU A 121 -13.95 -6.71 0.85
N LEU A 122 -12.70 -6.38 0.53
CA LEU A 122 -11.82 -7.14 -0.36
C LEU A 122 -11.38 -8.49 0.23
N LEU A 123 -11.57 -8.70 1.54
CA LEU A 123 -11.20 -9.92 2.23
C LEU A 123 -12.42 -10.80 2.60
N LEU A 124 -13.64 -10.36 2.26
CA LEU A 124 -14.87 -11.05 2.72
C LEU A 124 -15.21 -12.31 1.92
N ASN A 125 -14.80 -12.37 0.64
CA ASN A 125 -15.08 -13.52 -0.20
C ASN A 125 -13.99 -14.59 -0.06
N LYS A 126 -14.39 -15.86 -0.06
CA LYS A 126 -13.44 -16.98 0.05
C LYS A 126 -12.63 -17.21 -1.21
N ASN A 127 -13.11 -16.74 -2.36
CA ASN A 127 -12.44 -16.91 -3.64
C ASN A 127 -11.43 -15.77 -3.85
N PRO A 128 -10.11 -16.03 -3.74
CA PRO A 128 -9.11 -14.99 -3.90
C PRO A 128 -9.10 -14.40 -5.33
N ALA A 129 -9.42 -15.20 -6.36
CA ALA A 129 -9.50 -14.68 -7.73
C ALA A 129 -10.63 -13.65 -7.89
N PHE A 130 -11.76 -13.85 -7.20
CA PHE A 130 -12.84 -12.87 -7.15
C PHE A 130 -12.41 -11.61 -6.39
N ASN A 131 -11.64 -11.75 -5.30
CA ASN A 131 -11.12 -10.61 -4.56
C ASN A 131 -10.16 -9.77 -5.41
N ILE A 132 -9.28 -10.39 -6.21
CA ILE A 132 -8.42 -9.66 -7.15
C ILE A 132 -9.24 -8.94 -8.22
N GLU A 133 -10.33 -9.54 -8.71
CA GLU A 133 -11.23 -8.89 -9.66
C GLU A 133 -11.97 -7.68 -9.06
N LEU A 134 -12.32 -7.74 -7.77
CA LEU A 134 -12.82 -6.57 -7.04
C LEU A 134 -11.75 -5.48 -6.94
N ILE A 135 -10.47 -5.83 -6.71
CA ILE A 135 -9.36 -4.88 -6.67
C ILE A 135 -9.12 -4.25 -8.06
N ARG A 136 -9.18 -5.05 -9.13
CA ARG A 136 -9.06 -4.55 -10.51
C ARG A 136 -10.13 -3.51 -10.80
N THR A 137 -11.39 -3.83 -10.49
CA THR A 137 -12.52 -2.90 -10.71
C THR A 137 -12.50 -1.68 -9.79
N PHE A 138 -11.87 -1.77 -8.60
CA PHE A 138 -11.54 -0.62 -7.77
C PHE A 138 -10.58 0.32 -8.49
N TYR A 139 -9.45 -0.18 -8.98
CA TYR A 139 -8.45 0.65 -9.66
C TYR A 139 -9.01 1.30 -10.92
N ILE A 140 -9.81 0.58 -11.73
CA ILE A 140 -10.55 1.18 -12.86
C ILE A 140 -11.40 2.36 -12.38
N THR A 141 -12.15 2.19 -11.29
CA THR A 141 -13.05 3.23 -10.78
C THR A 141 -12.28 4.44 -10.26
N VAL A 142 -11.18 4.23 -9.54
CA VAL A 142 -10.36 5.31 -8.97
C VAL A 142 -9.63 6.06 -10.09
N ASP A 143 -9.03 5.34 -11.03
CA ASP A 143 -8.33 5.89 -12.19
C ASP A 143 -9.25 6.76 -13.05
N GLU A 144 -10.45 6.27 -13.40
CA GLU A 144 -11.50 7.03 -14.13
C GLU A 144 -11.87 8.38 -13.47
N ASN A 145 -11.68 8.51 -12.15
CA ASN A 145 -12.10 9.67 -11.37
C ASN A 145 -10.94 10.44 -10.73
N TRP A 146 -9.68 10.01 -10.90
CA TRP A 146 -8.54 10.55 -10.14
C TRP A 146 -8.36 12.05 -10.35
N SER A 147 -8.36 12.47 -11.62
CA SER A 147 -8.24 13.88 -12.03
C SER A 147 -9.41 14.77 -11.58
N ARG A 148 -10.52 14.18 -11.12
CA ARG A 148 -11.72 14.90 -10.66
C ARG A 148 -11.77 15.08 -9.15
N ILE A 149 -10.85 14.44 -8.41
CA ILE A 149 -10.76 14.60 -6.96
C ILE A 149 -10.13 15.95 -6.68
N ASP A 150 -10.87 16.83 -6.00
CA ASP A 150 -10.32 18.11 -5.56
C ASP A 150 -9.33 17.95 -4.40
N TYR A 151 -8.49 18.96 -4.22
CA TYR A 151 -7.43 18.98 -3.20
C TYR A 151 -7.92 18.63 -1.79
N PHE A 152 -9.10 19.11 -1.37
CA PHE A 152 -9.62 18.86 -0.02
C PHE A 152 -10.10 17.41 0.20
N ARG A 153 -10.24 16.63 -0.86
CA ARG A 153 -10.66 15.22 -0.80
C ARG A 153 -9.54 14.25 -1.10
N LEU A 154 -8.40 14.73 -1.60
CA LEU A 154 -7.32 13.87 -2.09
C LEU A 154 -6.80 12.92 -0.99
N ASP A 155 -6.55 13.42 0.23
CA ASP A 155 -5.97 12.64 1.33
C ASP A 155 -6.75 11.37 1.66
N LYS A 156 -8.09 11.42 1.68
CA LYS A 156 -8.90 10.24 1.96
C LYS A 156 -8.86 9.22 0.83
N TYR A 157 -8.67 9.64 -0.42
CA TYR A 157 -8.49 8.70 -1.53
C TYR A 157 -7.07 8.13 -1.57
N LEU A 158 -6.04 8.92 -1.23
CA LEU A 158 -4.68 8.41 -1.02
C LEU A 158 -4.67 7.33 0.07
N SER A 159 -5.32 7.60 1.21
CA SER A 159 -5.51 6.64 2.31
C SER A 159 -6.27 5.38 1.88
N LEU A 160 -7.33 5.53 1.08
CA LEU A 160 -8.09 4.38 0.57
C LEU A 160 -7.24 3.51 -0.36
N VAL A 161 -6.51 4.10 -1.31
CA VAL A 161 -5.62 3.36 -2.22
C VAL A 161 -4.58 2.59 -1.41
N ARG A 162 -3.97 3.21 -0.40
CA ARG A 162 -3.02 2.55 0.51
C ARG A 162 -3.63 1.31 1.18
N LYS A 163 -4.82 1.43 1.77
CA LYS A 163 -5.50 0.31 2.42
C LYS A 163 -5.89 -0.79 1.43
N VAL A 164 -6.33 -0.44 0.22
CA VAL A 164 -6.64 -1.43 -0.83
C VAL A 164 -5.38 -2.18 -1.28
N THR A 165 -4.26 -1.48 -1.48
CA THR A 165 -2.95 -2.11 -1.77
C THR A 165 -2.57 -3.09 -0.65
N LYS A 166 -2.70 -2.68 0.62
CA LYS A 166 -2.48 -3.57 1.77
C LYS A 166 -3.36 -4.82 1.73
N ARG A 167 -4.66 -4.68 1.43
CA ARG A 167 -5.57 -5.83 1.31
C ARG A 167 -5.21 -6.75 0.14
N ALA A 168 -4.68 -6.21 -0.96
CA ALA A 168 -4.16 -7.01 -2.06
C ALA A 168 -3.06 -7.97 -1.59
N PHE A 169 -2.09 -7.48 -0.82
CA PHE A 169 -1.03 -8.31 -0.26
C PHE A 169 -1.51 -9.24 0.84
N GLN A 170 -2.48 -8.83 1.66
CA GLN A 170 -3.08 -9.71 2.67
C GLN A 170 -3.79 -10.91 2.03
N ILE A 171 -4.40 -10.75 0.85
CA ILE A 171 -4.95 -11.90 0.10
C ILE A 171 -3.84 -12.90 -0.22
N LEU A 172 -2.68 -12.43 -0.69
CA LEU A 172 -1.53 -13.30 -1.00
C LEU A 172 -1.01 -13.98 0.28
N LYS A 173 -0.81 -13.21 1.36
CA LYS A 173 -0.37 -13.74 2.65
C LYS A 173 -1.34 -14.78 3.21
N ASN A 174 -2.64 -14.56 3.11
CA ASN A 174 -3.65 -15.49 3.61
C ASN A 174 -3.67 -16.82 2.84
N ILE A 175 -3.22 -16.83 1.57
CA ILE A 175 -3.00 -18.08 0.82
C ILE A 175 -1.73 -18.77 1.34
N ARG A 176 -0.64 -18.00 1.55
CA ARG A 176 0.65 -18.50 2.03
C ARG A 176 0.64 -19.02 3.47
N THR A 177 -0.09 -18.39 4.39
CA THR A 177 -0.08 -18.72 5.83
C THR A 177 -0.64 -20.12 6.12
N ILE A 178 -1.22 -20.79 5.12
CA ILE A 178 -1.71 -22.17 5.21
C ILE A 178 -0.62 -23.18 4.80
N GLU A 179 0.53 -22.72 4.27
CA GLU A 179 1.68 -23.56 3.89
C GLU A 179 2.47 -24.13 5.08
N GLY A 180 2.01 -23.97 6.32
CA GLY A 180 2.57 -24.72 7.46
C GLY A 180 3.80 -24.08 8.11
N VAL A 181 3.76 -22.76 8.34
CA VAL A 181 4.56 -22.13 9.39
C VAL A 181 3.59 -21.36 10.28
N GLU A 182 2.96 -22.08 11.23
CA GLU A 182 2.63 -21.41 12.48
C GLU A 182 3.98 -20.98 13.07
N GLU A 183 4.11 -19.69 13.39
CA GLU A 183 5.23 -19.14 14.16
C GLU A 183 5.23 -19.83 15.54
N GLU A 184 5.74 -21.05 15.63
CA GLU A 184 6.25 -21.59 16.88
C GLU A 184 7.65 -21.01 17.06
N GLU A 185 7.74 -19.94 17.85
CA GLU A 185 8.94 -19.62 18.61
C GLU A 185 9.34 -20.87 19.42
N LYS A 186 10.19 -21.71 18.85
CA LYS A 186 10.89 -22.76 19.58
C LYS A 186 12.37 -22.58 19.34
N GLU A 187 12.98 -21.84 20.26
CA GLU A 187 14.37 -22.06 20.65
C GLU A 187 14.56 -23.56 20.90
N GLY A 188 15.44 -24.19 20.13
CA GLY A 188 15.75 -25.60 20.26
C GLY A 188 16.54 -26.10 19.06
N GLU A 189 17.86 -25.97 19.18
CA GLU A 189 18.85 -26.63 18.33
C GLU A 189 18.55 -28.14 18.23
N GLU A 190 18.15 -28.63 17.06
CA GLU A 190 18.45 -29.99 16.63
C GLU A 190 18.70 -29.98 15.11
N GLU A 191 19.96 -30.19 14.74
CA GLU A 191 20.37 -30.58 13.38
C GLU A 191 19.55 -31.81 12.97
N GLN A 192 18.69 -31.66 11.96
CA GLN A 192 18.05 -32.77 11.28
C GLN A 192 18.38 -32.68 9.79
N GLU A 193 18.94 -33.78 9.28
CA GLU A 193 19.22 -34.05 7.87
C GLU A 193 18.04 -33.59 6.98
N GLU A 194 18.34 -32.82 5.94
CA GLU A 194 17.39 -32.41 4.90
C GLU A 194 16.94 -33.64 4.09
N GLU A 195 16.00 -34.42 4.64
CA GLU A 195 15.10 -35.21 3.81
C GLU A 195 14.20 -34.23 3.05
N GLU A 196 14.30 -34.20 1.71
CA GLU A 196 13.32 -33.55 0.82
C GLU A 196 11.92 -34.08 1.17
N LYS A 197 11.20 -33.38 2.06
CA LYS A 197 9.82 -33.72 2.38
C LYS A 197 9.00 -33.51 1.11
N GLU A 198 8.49 -34.60 0.54
CA GLU A 198 7.55 -34.54 -0.59
C GLU A 198 6.40 -33.58 -0.25
N GLU A 199 6.25 -32.54 -1.08
CA GLU A 199 5.17 -31.56 -0.96
C GLU A 199 3.81 -32.28 -0.97
N THR A 200 2.98 -32.03 0.05
CA THR A 200 1.63 -32.61 0.10
C THR A 200 0.77 -32.06 -1.04
N GLU A 201 -0.20 -32.85 -1.52
CA GLU A 201 -1.14 -32.39 -2.57
C GLU A 201 -1.87 -31.09 -2.19
N GLU A 202 -2.13 -30.86 -0.89
CA GLU A 202 -2.72 -29.62 -0.38
C GLU A 202 -1.77 -28.42 -0.51
N GLN A 203 -0.50 -28.58 -0.12
CA GLN A 203 0.53 -27.55 -0.30
C GLN A 203 0.70 -27.19 -1.78
N LYS A 204 0.73 -28.19 -2.65
CA LYS A 204 0.83 -27.99 -4.10
C LYS A 204 -0.37 -27.24 -4.68
N GLU A 205 -1.59 -27.55 -4.22
CA GLU A 205 -2.80 -26.82 -4.62
C GLU A 205 -2.75 -25.35 -4.18
N GLN A 206 -2.29 -25.09 -2.95
CA GLN A 206 -2.14 -23.74 -2.41
C GLN A 206 -1.07 -22.95 -3.17
N ARG A 207 0.08 -23.55 -3.45
CA ARG A 207 1.14 -22.94 -4.26
C ARG A 207 0.63 -22.58 -5.65
N LEU A 208 -0.06 -23.49 -6.32
CA LEU A 208 -0.66 -23.22 -7.64
C LEU A 208 -1.72 -22.11 -7.58
N LEU A 209 -2.51 -22.07 -6.51
CA LEU A 209 -3.48 -21.01 -6.27
C LEU A 209 -2.78 -19.66 -6.06
N LEU A 210 -1.71 -19.61 -5.27
CA LEU A 210 -0.91 -18.42 -5.02
C LEU A 210 -0.34 -17.88 -6.34
N GLU A 211 0.30 -18.73 -7.14
CA GLU A 211 0.86 -18.38 -8.45
C GLU A 211 -0.19 -17.79 -9.40
N LYS A 212 -1.39 -18.38 -9.39
CA LYS A 212 -2.53 -17.88 -10.18
C LYS A 212 -2.98 -16.51 -9.68
N VAL A 213 -3.12 -16.32 -8.37
CA VAL A 213 -3.61 -15.09 -7.77
C VAL A 213 -2.59 -13.94 -7.94
N ILE A 214 -1.29 -14.23 -7.81
CA ILE A 214 -0.21 -13.28 -8.16
C ILE A 214 -0.34 -12.88 -9.63
N GLY A 215 -0.52 -13.85 -10.55
CA GLY A 215 -0.72 -13.56 -11.97
C GLY A 215 -1.92 -12.64 -12.23
N LEU A 216 -3.05 -12.89 -11.56
CA LEU A 216 -4.23 -12.03 -11.67
C LEU A 216 -3.96 -10.61 -11.11
N LEU A 217 -3.24 -10.49 -10.00
CA LEU A 217 -2.93 -9.19 -9.40
C LEU A 217 -1.99 -8.39 -10.30
N VAL A 218 -0.92 -9.02 -10.78
CA VAL A 218 0.04 -8.41 -11.72
C VAL A 218 -0.70 -7.89 -12.96
N GLU A 219 -1.61 -8.68 -13.52
CA GLU A 219 -2.36 -8.22 -14.69
C GLU A 219 -3.39 -7.15 -14.37
N ALA A 220 -4.04 -7.23 -13.20
CA ALA A 220 -4.92 -6.17 -12.73
C ALA A 220 -4.18 -4.84 -12.62
N LEU A 221 -2.96 -4.82 -12.08
CA LEU A 221 -2.14 -3.61 -11.96
C LEU A 221 -1.72 -3.07 -13.32
N LYS A 222 -1.20 -3.92 -14.23
CA LYS A 222 -0.76 -3.52 -15.58
C LYS A 222 -1.87 -2.97 -16.46
N THR A 223 -3.09 -3.51 -16.33
CA THR A 223 -4.25 -3.06 -17.12
C THR A 223 -4.97 -1.86 -16.54
N THR A 224 -4.63 -1.45 -15.30
CA THR A 224 -5.31 -0.36 -14.58
C THR A 224 -4.31 0.70 -14.13
N VAL A 225 -3.99 0.77 -12.82
CA VAL A 225 -3.16 1.83 -12.22
C VAL A 225 -1.78 1.95 -12.88
N LEU A 226 -1.12 0.84 -13.20
CA LEU A 226 0.22 0.80 -13.80
C LEU A 226 0.15 0.51 -15.31
N ASN A 227 -0.83 1.11 -16.00
CA ASN A 227 -0.92 1.06 -17.46
C ASN A 227 -0.14 2.23 -18.09
N PRO A 228 0.91 1.98 -18.90
CA PRO A 228 1.72 3.03 -19.51
C PRO A 228 1.07 3.72 -20.72
N VAL A 229 0.05 3.11 -21.35
CA VAL A 229 -0.54 3.56 -22.63
C VAL A 229 -1.91 4.22 -22.40
N ARG A 230 -2.05 4.96 -21.30
CA ARG A 230 -3.32 5.57 -20.92
C ARG A 230 -3.51 6.92 -21.62
N ASP A 231 -4.76 7.19 -22.01
CA ASP A 231 -5.20 8.42 -22.67
C ASP A 231 -5.45 9.57 -21.66
N ASP A 232 -5.28 9.34 -20.36
CA ASP A 232 -5.48 10.34 -19.33
C ASP A 232 -4.24 11.21 -19.11
N LEU A 233 -4.46 12.46 -18.68
CA LEU A 233 -3.41 13.47 -18.64
C LEU A 233 -2.51 13.38 -17.39
N THR A 234 -2.76 12.49 -16.43
CA THR A 234 -2.12 12.58 -15.11
C THR A 234 -1.72 11.24 -14.50
N ASN A 235 -0.42 11.05 -14.30
CA ASN A 235 0.12 9.86 -13.63
C ASN A 235 0.06 9.91 -12.09
N GLY A 236 -0.78 10.76 -11.51
CA GLY A 236 -0.83 10.98 -10.06
C GLY A 236 -1.11 9.72 -9.24
N LEU A 237 -1.95 8.82 -9.76
CA LEU A 237 -2.23 7.53 -9.09
C LEU A 237 -1.01 6.60 -9.14
N VAL A 238 -0.21 6.63 -10.22
CA VAL A 238 1.05 5.88 -10.30
C VAL A 238 2.08 6.42 -9.34
N LEU A 239 2.23 7.74 -9.25
CA LEU A 239 3.15 8.34 -8.29
C LEU A 239 2.84 7.86 -6.87
N HIS A 240 1.56 7.92 -6.47
CA HIS A 240 1.13 7.44 -5.15
C HIS A 240 1.32 5.92 -4.99
N MET A 241 0.99 5.13 -6.01
CA MET A 241 1.19 3.69 -5.97
C MET A 241 2.68 3.34 -5.78
N SER A 242 3.59 4.01 -6.49
CA SER A 242 5.04 3.86 -6.33
C SER A 242 5.51 4.22 -4.92
N ASP A 243 4.96 5.29 -4.33
CA ASP A 243 5.35 5.76 -2.99
C ASP A 243 5.01 4.75 -1.89
N ILE A 244 3.91 4.00 -2.04
CA ILE A 244 3.35 3.13 -0.99
C ILE A 244 3.57 1.62 -1.21
N TYR A 245 3.89 1.17 -2.43
CA TYR A 245 3.84 -0.25 -2.80
C TYR A 245 4.70 -1.14 -1.90
N LEU A 246 5.98 -0.81 -1.76
CA LEU A 246 6.93 -1.59 -0.96
C LEU A 246 6.64 -1.49 0.54
N VAL A 247 6.19 -0.32 1.00
CA VAL A 247 5.81 -0.08 2.40
C VAL A 247 4.66 -1.01 2.79
N GLU A 248 3.60 -1.05 1.98
CA GLU A 248 2.46 -1.93 2.27
C GLU A 248 2.80 -3.41 2.07
N LEU A 249 3.67 -3.75 1.12
CA LEU A 249 4.15 -5.12 0.95
C LEU A 249 4.89 -5.56 2.22
N TYR A 250 5.86 -4.77 2.67
CA TYR A 250 6.66 -5.08 3.86
C TYR A 250 5.80 -5.14 5.10
N HIS A 251 4.87 -4.20 5.32
CA HIS A 251 3.97 -4.24 6.47
C HIS A 251 3.07 -5.49 6.52
N VAL A 252 2.83 -6.14 5.39
CA VAL A 252 2.05 -7.38 5.37
C VAL A 252 2.97 -8.59 5.55
N THR A 253 4.10 -8.62 4.87
CA THR A 253 4.99 -9.79 4.81
C THR A 253 6.09 -9.80 5.87
N ASN A 254 6.38 -8.66 6.51
CA ASN A 254 7.58 -8.42 7.31
C ASN A 254 8.86 -8.83 6.56
N GLY A 255 8.93 -8.51 5.27
CA GLY A 255 10.04 -8.92 4.39
C GLY A 255 9.98 -10.38 3.93
N GLN A 256 9.17 -11.24 4.56
CA GLN A 256 9.09 -12.66 4.21
C GLN A 256 8.28 -12.86 2.93
N ILE A 257 8.95 -13.05 1.80
CA ILE A 257 8.34 -13.39 0.51
C ILE A 257 9.33 -14.20 -0.31
N GLU A 258 8.86 -15.16 -1.11
CA GLU A 258 9.74 -15.87 -2.04
C GLU A 258 10.30 -14.88 -3.08
N PRO A 259 11.61 -14.88 -3.37
CA PRO A 259 12.21 -13.96 -4.35
C PRO A 259 11.51 -14.01 -5.72
N ALA A 260 11.10 -15.20 -6.16
CA ALA A 260 10.35 -15.38 -7.40
C ALA A 260 9.00 -14.62 -7.39
N HIS A 261 8.27 -14.64 -6.27
CA HIS A 261 7.01 -13.89 -6.14
C HIS A 261 7.25 -12.39 -6.07
N LEU A 262 8.30 -11.94 -5.37
CA LEU A 262 8.69 -10.53 -5.33
C LEU A 262 9.00 -10.02 -6.75
N ASN A 263 9.83 -10.75 -7.49
CA ASN A 263 10.18 -10.43 -8.88
C ASN A 263 8.92 -10.32 -9.76
N ARG A 264 7.97 -11.24 -9.62
CA ARG A 264 6.68 -11.18 -10.33
C ARG A 264 5.86 -9.96 -9.94
N LEU A 265 5.81 -9.60 -8.67
CA LEU A 265 5.08 -8.42 -8.16
C LEU A 265 5.70 -7.09 -8.60
N LEU A 266 6.98 -7.08 -8.99
CA LEU A 266 7.66 -5.89 -9.52
C LEU A 266 7.45 -5.70 -11.04
N LEU A 267 7.04 -6.75 -11.77
CA LEU A 267 6.83 -6.70 -13.22
C LEU A 267 5.93 -5.55 -13.73
N PRO A 268 4.83 -5.18 -13.06
CA PRO A 268 4.01 -4.04 -13.52
C PRO A 268 4.81 -2.74 -13.61
N PHE A 269 5.75 -2.50 -12.69
CA PHE A 269 6.60 -1.31 -12.68
C PHE A 269 7.64 -1.34 -13.80
N ILE A 270 8.28 -2.50 -14.02
CA ILE A 270 9.22 -2.69 -15.13
C ILE A 270 8.50 -2.48 -16.48
N ASN A 271 7.29 -3.02 -16.62
CA ASN A 271 6.47 -2.83 -17.81
C ASN A 271 6.08 -1.37 -18.02
N PHE A 272 5.81 -0.64 -16.95
CA PHE A 272 5.51 0.79 -17.00
C PHE A 272 6.73 1.59 -17.45
N ILE A 273 7.91 1.38 -16.84
CA ILE A 273 9.16 2.04 -17.25
C ILE A 273 9.46 1.78 -18.72
N ALA A 274 9.29 0.54 -19.19
CA ALA A 274 9.63 0.18 -20.57
C ALA A 274 8.79 0.88 -21.65
N ARG A 275 7.63 1.46 -21.29
CA ARG A 275 6.61 1.88 -22.26
C ARG A 275 6.02 3.26 -22.00
N SER A 276 6.18 3.81 -20.81
CA SER A 276 5.59 5.09 -20.47
C SER A 276 6.35 6.22 -21.17
N PRO A 277 5.66 7.27 -21.64
CA PRO A 277 6.31 8.48 -22.13
C PRO A 277 6.52 9.54 -21.04
N ASP A 278 6.18 9.27 -19.77
CA ASP A 278 6.28 10.24 -18.67
C ASP A 278 7.51 9.99 -17.80
N ASP A 279 8.58 10.75 -18.06
CA ASP A 279 9.83 10.74 -17.32
C ASP A 279 9.63 10.94 -15.81
N ARG A 280 8.63 11.71 -15.39
CA ARG A 280 8.39 11.96 -13.95
C ARG A 280 7.88 10.70 -13.26
N ALA A 281 6.99 9.97 -13.91
CA ALA A 281 6.50 8.70 -13.39
C ALA A 281 7.60 7.63 -13.43
N ILE A 282 8.41 7.59 -14.51
CA ILE A 282 9.56 6.69 -14.62
C ILE A 282 10.57 6.96 -13.49
N LYS A 283 11.00 8.21 -13.32
CA LYS A 283 11.91 8.63 -12.24
C LYS A 283 11.34 8.26 -10.87
N ARG A 284 10.04 8.49 -10.65
CA ARG A 284 9.40 8.12 -9.37
C ARG A 284 9.44 6.63 -9.10
N ILE A 285 9.16 5.79 -10.10
CA ILE A 285 9.24 4.33 -9.96
C ILE A 285 10.69 3.91 -9.67
N ARG A 286 11.66 4.46 -10.41
CA ARG A 286 13.09 4.19 -10.19
C ARG A 286 13.49 4.48 -8.75
N GLU A 287 13.14 5.65 -8.22
CA GLU A 287 13.48 6.08 -6.86
C GLU A 287 12.72 5.28 -5.78
N ARG A 288 11.39 5.14 -5.91
CA ARG A 288 10.54 4.65 -4.82
C ARG A 288 10.32 3.16 -4.80
N VAL A 289 10.58 2.48 -5.91
CA VAL A 289 10.48 1.03 -6.00
C VAL A 289 11.88 0.44 -6.04
N PHE A 290 12.66 0.71 -7.10
CA PHE A 290 13.92 -0.03 -7.30
C PHE A 290 15.08 0.48 -6.44
N GLN A 291 15.29 1.80 -6.33
CA GLN A 291 16.34 2.34 -5.46
C GLN A 291 16.06 2.03 -3.99
N ARG A 292 14.79 1.99 -3.57
CA ARG A 292 14.43 1.55 -2.21
C ARG A 292 14.75 0.08 -1.94
N LEU A 293 14.63 -0.80 -2.93
CA LEU A 293 15.08 -2.20 -2.79
C LEU A 293 16.60 -2.31 -2.65
N LEU A 294 17.35 -1.39 -3.25
CA LEU A 294 18.81 -1.32 -3.17
C LEU A 294 19.31 -0.64 -1.89
N THR A 295 18.47 0.16 -1.22
CA THR A 295 18.83 0.95 -0.04
C THR A 295 18.05 0.48 1.19
N THR A 296 16.86 1.03 1.41
CA THR A 296 16.05 0.84 2.63
C THR A 296 15.69 -0.62 2.89
N TYR A 297 15.45 -1.38 1.82
CA TYR A 297 15.09 -2.79 1.89
C TYR A 297 16.24 -3.73 1.51
N SER A 298 17.48 -3.26 1.63
CA SER A 298 18.69 -4.03 1.36
C SER A 298 19.52 -4.22 2.62
N PRO A 299 20.44 -5.21 2.63
CA PRO A 299 21.35 -5.43 3.74
C PRO A 299 22.47 -4.37 3.85
N PHE A 300 22.59 -3.43 2.91
CA PHE A 300 23.75 -2.52 2.83
C PHE A 300 23.69 -1.32 3.80
N GLY A 301 22.64 -1.18 4.62
CA GLY A 301 22.55 -0.14 5.65
C GLY A 301 22.31 1.29 5.12
N GLU A 302 22.15 1.46 3.80
CA GLU A 302 21.80 2.74 3.19
C GLU A 302 20.31 3.06 3.40
N THR A 303 20.00 4.25 3.92
CA THR A 303 18.60 4.68 4.13
C THR A 303 18.16 5.66 3.04
N ASP A 304 16.95 5.49 2.51
CA ASP A 304 16.35 6.46 1.58
C ASP A 304 16.07 7.77 2.36
N PRO A 305 16.65 8.92 1.96
CA PRO A 305 16.45 10.21 2.63
C PRO A 305 15.00 10.67 2.74
N TRP A 306 14.12 10.12 1.89
CA TRP A 306 12.70 10.44 1.81
C TRP A 306 11.81 9.38 2.44
N MET A 307 12.38 8.39 3.12
CA MET A 307 11.63 7.55 4.04
C MET A 307 11.37 8.41 5.27
N LEU A 308 10.10 8.74 5.53
CA LEU A 308 9.73 9.33 6.81
C LEU A 308 10.14 8.34 7.89
N ASP A 309 10.55 8.81 9.07
CA ASP A 309 10.74 7.98 10.27
C ASP A 309 9.39 7.32 10.66
N GLU A 310 8.94 6.34 9.89
CA GLU A 310 7.88 5.42 10.26
C GLU A 310 8.46 4.39 11.23
N ILE A 311 7.57 3.81 12.04
CA ILE A 311 7.83 3.00 13.23
C ILE A 311 9.15 2.24 13.11
N GLU A 312 10.16 2.68 13.85
CA GLU A 312 11.38 1.90 14.06
C GLU A 312 10.94 0.56 14.65
N TYR A 313 11.18 -0.52 13.92
CA TYR A 313 11.05 -1.85 14.47
C TYR A 313 12.26 -2.03 15.38
N ILE A 314 12.01 -2.00 16.68
CA ILE A 314 13.03 -2.08 17.69
C ILE A 314 12.94 -3.48 18.29
N ASP A 315 14.06 -4.19 18.37
CA ASP A 315 14.13 -5.48 19.05
C ASP A 315 14.01 -5.31 20.58
N ASP A 316 14.05 -6.42 21.33
CA ASP A 316 13.98 -6.38 22.80
C ASP A 316 15.18 -5.65 23.44
N ASN A 317 16.26 -5.44 22.69
CA ASN A 317 17.48 -4.78 23.13
C ASN A 317 17.48 -3.26 22.88
N GLY A 318 16.55 -2.75 22.07
CA GLY A 318 16.55 -1.34 21.68
C GLY A 318 17.18 -1.07 20.31
N ASP A 319 17.56 -2.10 19.57
CA ASP A 319 18.25 -2.01 18.29
C ASP A 319 17.27 -1.99 17.12
N LYS A 320 17.58 -1.20 16.09
CA LYS A 320 16.75 -1.08 14.89
C LYS A 320 16.85 -2.34 14.05
N ILE A 321 15.72 -3.00 13.82
CA ILE A 321 15.58 -4.15 12.93
C ILE A 321 15.57 -3.64 11.48
N PRO A 322 16.51 -4.08 10.63
CA PRO A 322 16.53 -3.74 9.22
C PRO A 322 15.27 -4.23 8.48
N GLN A 323 14.68 -3.38 7.65
CA GLN A 323 13.49 -3.72 6.89
C GLN A 323 13.84 -4.37 5.55
N ILE A 324 14.40 -5.58 5.53
CA ILE A 324 15.00 -6.17 4.32
C ILE A 324 13.99 -7.02 3.51
N PHE A 325 14.12 -7.03 2.18
CA PHE A 325 13.51 -8.02 1.30
C PHE A 325 14.56 -9.00 0.74
N PRO A 326 14.20 -10.28 0.49
CA PRO A 326 15.08 -11.24 -0.15
C PRO A 326 15.10 -11.00 -1.67
N VAL A 327 15.92 -10.05 -2.11
CA VAL A 327 16.01 -9.63 -3.51
C VAL A 327 17.12 -10.39 -4.23
N GLU A 328 16.77 -11.07 -5.32
CA GLU A 328 17.74 -11.65 -6.26
C GLU A 328 18.18 -10.61 -7.28
N PHE A 329 19.17 -9.77 -6.92
CA PHE A 329 19.62 -8.67 -7.77
C PHE A 329 20.13 -9.14 -9.15
N ASP A 330 20.76 -10.33 -9.24
CA ASP A 330 21.17 -10.96 -10.51
C ASP A 330 19.99 -11.21 -11.45
N VAL A 331 18.84 -11.65 -10.90
CA VAL A 331 17.65 -11.96 -11.70
C VAL A 331 16.99 -10.66 -12.16
N LEU A 332 16.93 -9.64 -11.31
CA LEU A 332 16.45 -8.31 -11.68
C LEU A 332 17.31 -7.66 -12.77
N ALA A 333 18.64 -7.71 -12.66
CA ALA A 333 19.56 -7.22 -13.67
C ALA A 333 19.32 -7.88 -15.04
N LYS A 334 19.23 -9.23 -15.07
CA LYS A 334 18.92 -9.99 -16.29
C LYS A 334 17.56 -9.61 -16.88
N LEU A 335 16.57 -9.36 -16.03
CA LEU A 335 15.25 -8.94 -16.46
C LEU A 335 15.26 -7.54 -17.08
N PHE A 336 15.95 -6.57 -16.47
CA PHE A 336 16.12 -5.23 -17.04
C PHE A 336 16.84 -5.28 -18.38
N PHE A 337 17.94 -6.04 -18.47
CA PHE A 337 18.67 -6.24 -19.72
C PHE A 337 17.76 -6.81 -20.83
N LYS A 338 17.04 -7.89 -20.54
CA LYS A 338 16.14 -8.54 -21.50
C LYS A 338 15.03 -7.61 -21.97
N VAL A 339 14.50 -6.77 -21.08
CA VAL A 339 13.48 -5.79 -21.44
C VAL A 339 14.12 -4.71 -22.33
N ALA A 340 15.23 -4.10 -21.90
CA ALA A 340 15.94 -3.04 -22.61
C ALA A 340 16.40 -3.44 -24.03
N ALA A 341 16.80 -4.70 -24.23
CA ALA A 341 17.19 -5.25 -25.53
C ALA A 341 16.02 -5.32 -26.55
N SER A 342 14.78 -5.09 -26.12
CA SER A 342 13.65 -5.05 -27.05
C SER A 342 13.71 -3.81 -27.95
N LYS A 343 13.78 -4.04 -29.27
CA LYS A 343 13.76 -2.99 -30.31
C LYS A 343 12.53 -2.07 -30.28
N SER A 344 11.50 -2.42 -29.51
CA SER A 344 10.26 -1.64 -29.37
C SER A 344 10.31 -0.55 -28.29
N ILE A 345 11.41 -0.47 -27.53
CA ILE A 345 11.57 0.47 -26.41
C ILE A 345 12.25 1.75 -26.88
N GLU A 346 11.68 2.88 -26.50
CA GLU A 346 12.25 4.22 -26.74
C GLU A 346 13.56 4.43 -25.97
N ASP A 347 14.47 5.22 -26.53
CA ASP A 347 15.85 5.33 -26.02
C ASP A 347 15.91 5.84 -24.57
N HIS A 348 15.07 6.81 -24.19
CA HIS A 348 15.01 7.32 -22.82
C HIS A 348 14.62 6.23 -21.80
N ASN A 349 13.66 5.36 -22.17
CA ASN A 349 13.25 4.21 -21.37
C ASN A 349 14.35 3.16 -21.31
N ARG A 350 15.07 2.95 -22.41
CA ARG A 350 16.21 2.03 -22.49
C ARG A 350 17.32 2.48 -21.54
N LYS A 351 17.69 3.77 -21.55
CA LYS A 351 18.67 4.36 -20.62
C LYS A 351 18.27 4.12 -19.15
N ALA A 352 17.01 4.38 -18.80
CA ALA A 352 16.52 4.14 -17.44
C ALA A 352 16.63 2.67 -16.99
N LEU A 353 16.37 1.72 -17.91
CA LEU A 353 16.50 0.28 -17.63
C LEU A 353 17.96 -0.17 -17.51
N HIS A 354 18.88 0.37 -18.33
CA HIS A 354 20.32 0.07 -18.20
C HIS A 354 20.90 0.61 -16.89
N LEU A 355 20.51 1.82 -16.47
CA LEU A 355 20.92 2.36 -15.18
C LEU A 355 20.45 1.47 -14.01
N LEU A 356 19.22 0.97 -14.07
CA LEU A 356 18.69 0.03 -13.08
C LEU A 356 19.43 -1.31 -13.09
N ARG A 357 19.77 -1.82 -14.28
CA ARG A 357 20.58 -3.02 -14.44
C ARG A 357 21.93 -2.87 -13.75
N GLN A 358 22.67 -1.80 -14.05
CA GLN A 358 24.00 -1.54 -13.49
C GLN A 358 23.96 -1.52 -11.95
N LYS A 359 23.02 -0.76 -11.37
CA LYS A 359 22.85 -0.70 -9.91
C LYS A 359 22.54 -2.06 -9.28
N CYS A 360 21.78 -2.92 -9.97
CA CYS A 360 21.54 -4.29 -9.50
C CYS A 360 22.78 -5.19 -9.64
N GLU A 361 23.59 -5.03 -10.68
CA GLU A 361 24.86 -5.77 -10.83
C GLU A 361 25.86 -5.38 -9.73
N GLU A 362 25.99 -4.08 -9.44
CA GLU A 362 26.80 -3.56 -8.33
C GLU A 362 26.33 -4.10 -6.97
N ALA A 363 25.02 -4.07 -6.70
CA ALA A 363 24.47 -4.64 -5.47
C ALA A 363 24.67 -6.16 -5.37
N SER A 364 24.57 -6.89 -6.49
CA SER A 364 24.86 -8.32 -6.52
C SER A 364 26.32 -8.62 -6.19
N LYS A 365 27.26 -7.84 -6.74
CA LYS A 365 28.69 -7.94 -6.42
C LYS A 365 28.94 -7.70 -4.94
N LYS A 366 28.44 -6.58 -4.40
CA LYS A 366 28.54 -6.23 -2.97
C LYS A 366 28.01 -7.35 -2.06
N LEU A 367 26.92 -8.01 -2.45
CA LEU A 367 26.37 -9.12 -1.68
C LEU A 367 27.30 -10.35 -1.67
N LYS A 368 27.87 -10.70 -2.83
CA LYS A 368 28.83 -11.82 -2.96
C LYS A 368 30.11 -11.55 -2.17
N ASP A 369 30.59 -10.30 -2.16
CA ASP A 369 31.76 -9.90 -1.39
C ASP A 369 31.49 -10.07 0.11
N LEU A 370 30.33 -9.64 0.61
CA LEU A 370 29.90 -9.86 2.00
C LEU A 370 29.75 -11.35 2.37
N GLU A 371 29.23 -12.17 1.46
CA GLU A 371 29.12 -13.61 1.65
C GLU A 371 30.51 -14.26 1.76
N ALA A 372 31.45 -13.87 0.89
CA ALA A 372 32.83 -14.35 0.94
C ALA A 372 33.55 -13.93 2.23
N ASP A 373 33.36 -12.68 2.68
CA ASP A 373 33.90 -12.20 3.96
C ASP A 373 33.35 -13.00 5.14
N ALA A 374 32.05 -13.35 5.12
CA ALA A 374 31.43 -14.15 6.17
C ALA A 374 31.97 -15.59 6.22
N ASP A 375 32.21 -16.21 5.06
CA ASP A 375 32.81 -17.55 4.97
C ASP A 375 34.25 -17.59 5.52
N ASN A 376 34.98 -16.48 5.40
CA ASN A 376 36.36 -16.36 5.90
C ASN A 376 36.46 -16.22 7.44
N ILE A 377 35.36 -15.95 8.17
CA ILE A 377 35.38 -15.77 9.63
C ILE A 377 35.66 -17.08 10.39
N LEU A 378 35.45 -18.25 9.77
CA LEU A 378 35.61 -19.55 10.42
C LEU A 378 37.06 -20.07 10.49
N ASP A 379 38.01 -19.40 9.81
CA ASP A 379 39.42 -19.83 9.78
C ASP A 379 40.33 -19.04 10.75
N ASP A 380 39.83 -17.98 11.40
CA ASP A 380 40.63 -17.10 12.25
C ASP A 380 40.42 -17.38 13.76
N ASP A 381 40.98 -18.50 14.21
CA ASP A 381 41.51 -18.65 15.59
C ASP A 381 42.87 -17.93 15.76
N GLU A 382 43.25 -17.02 14.85
CA GLU A 382 44.39 -16.11 15.00
C GLU A 382 43.94 -14.66 15.19
N PHE A 383 43.76 -14.34 16.46
CA PHE A 383 43.68 -12.99 16.99
C PHE A 383 44.94 -12.17 16.62
N GLU A 384 44.93 -11.43 15.52
CA GLU A 384 45.92 -10.37 15.27
C GLU A 384 45.27 -9.01 14.97
N GLN A 385 45.47 -8.11 15.95
CA GLN A 385 45.40 -6.64 15.92
C GLN A 385 44.90 -5.96 14.64
N PHE A 386 43.68 -5.42 14.71
CA PHE A 386 43.29 -4.27 13.90
C PHE A 386 44.21 -3.08 14.18
N GLY A 387 45.13 -2.82 13.25
CA GLY A 387 45.78 -1.54 13.04
C GLY A 387 44.95 -0.71 12.06
N GLU A 388 44.85 0.58 12.36
CA GLU A 388 44.20 1.62 11.58
C GLU A 388 44.79 1.77 10.16
N ASP A 389 43.99 2.38 9.27
CA ASP A 389 44.28 2.77 7.87
C ASP A 389 43.96 1.63 6.87
N ASP A 390 42.96 1.72 5.99
CA ASP A 390 43.00 2.56 4.78
C ASP A 390 41.60 3.09 4.35
N GLU A 391 41.50 4.42 4.27
CA GLU A 391 40.62 5.12 3.33
C GLU A 391 41.35 5.23 1.97
N GLU A 392 40.59 5.18 0.86
CA GLU A 392 41.02 5.38 -0.53
C GLU A 392 41.78 4.22 -1.21
N GLU A 393 41.06 3.44 -2.03
CA GLU A 393 41.41 3.08 -3.43
C GLU A 393 40.39 2.04 -3.95
N GLY A 394 39.74 2.31 -5.10
CA GLY A 394 38.80 1.34 -5.68
C GLY A 394 37.93 1.81 -6.84
N GLU A 395 38.39 2.75 -7.68
CA GLU A 395 37.84 2.98 -9.02
C GLU A 395 38.97 2.77 -10.02
N GLU A 396 39.16 1.52 -10.46
CA GLU A 396 39.81 1.12 -11.72
C GLU A 396 40.01 -0.40 -11.67
N GLU A 397 39.01 -1.17 -12.13
CA GLU A 397 39.19 -2.52 -12.71
C GLU A 397 37.81 -3.07 -13.12
N LEU A 398 37.37 -2.73 -14.34
CA LEU A 398 36.33 -3.46 -15.07
C LEU A 398 36.51 -3.20 -16.58
N GLU A 399 37.66 -3.56 -17.13
CA GLU A 399 37.80 -3.84 -18.56
C GLU A 399 38.53 -5.17 -18.74
N GLU A 400 38.12 -5.92 -19.76
CA GLU A 400 38.57 -7.25 -20.17
C GLU A 400 37.91 -8.46 -19.47
N GLU A 401 36.69 -8.81 -19.90
CA GLU A 401 36.38 -10.19 -20.31
C GLU A 401 35.04 -10.26 -21.06
N LEU A 402 35.05 -10.02 -22.37
CA LEU A 402 34.03 -10.50 -23.31
C LEU A 402 34.69 -10.78 -24.68
N GLU A 403 35.29 -11.95 -24.84
CA GLU A 403 35.48 -12.55 -26.17
C GLU A 403 34.68 -13.85 -26.30
N GLU A 404 34.10 -13.98 -27.49
CA GLU A 404 33.35 -15.10 -28.08
C GLU A 404 31.85 -15.24 -27.75
N GLY A 405 31.00 -14.65 -28.61
CA GLY A 405 29.62 -15.11 -28.76
C GLY A 405 28.66 -14.19 -29.53
N ASP A 406 28.75 -14.24 -30.86
CA ASP A 406 27.77 -13.84 -31.88
C ASP A 406 27.49 -12.34 -32.15
N GLU A 407 27.77 -11.99 -33.41
CA GLU A 407 27.51 -10.71 -34.08
C GLU A 407 26.02 -10.36 -34.10
N ASP A 408 25.63 -9.29 -33.42
CA ASP A 408 24.49 -8.46 -33.82
C ASP A 408 24.88 -6.98 -33.61
N GLU A 409 24.88 -6.20 -34.69
CA GLU A 409 25.18 -4.77 -34.72
C GLU A 409 24.18 -3.98 -33.85
N ASP A 410 24.55 -3.68 -32.60
CA ASP A 410 23.89 -2.68 -31.78
C ASP A 410 24.69 -1.36 -31.86
N GLN A 411 23.98 -0.27 -32.18
CA GLN A 411 24.52 1.08 -32.18
C GLN A 411 24.97 1.45 -30.77
N GLU A 412 26.26 1.77 -30.61
CA GLU A 412 26.82 2.43 -29.43
C GLU A 412 25.97 3.68 -29.11
N ILE A 413 25.27 3.62 -27.98
CA ILE A 413 24.76 4.82 -27.31
C ILE A 413 25.95 5.34 -26.51
N GLY A 414 26.43 6.54 -26.85
CA GLY A 414 27.63 7.13 -26.25
C GLY A 414 27.53 7.25 -24.73
N GLU A 415 28.58 6.79 -24.06
CA GLU A 415 28.77 6.84 -22.60
C GLU A 415 28.65 8.27 -22.02
N GLU A 416 28.94 9.30 -22.83
CA GLU A 416 28.80 10.72 -22.45
C GLU A 416 27.37 11.10 -21.98
N ASP A 417 26.32 10.51 -22.57
CA ASP A 417 24.93 10.83 -22.18
C ASP A 417 24.49 10.17 -20.85
N LEU A 418 25.18 9.11 -20.42
CA LEU A 418 24.90 8.38 -19.18
C LEU A 418 25.56 9.07 -17.98
N GLU A 419 26.77 9.58 -18.16
CA GLU A 419 27.47 10.42 -17.18
C GLU A 419 26.69 11.70 -16.87
N ASP A 420 26.18 12.39 -17.90
CA ASP A 420 25.37 13.60 -17.73
C ASP A 420 24.10 13.37 -16.88
N MET A 421 23.44 12.21 -17.02
CA MET A 421 22.26 11.86 -16.21
C MET A 421 22.60 11.49 -14.76
N ILE A 422 23.78 10.90 -14.54
CA ILE A 422 24.27 10.56 -13.20
C ILE A 422 24.72 11.84 -12.49
N GLU A 423 25.44 12.73 -13.18
CA GLU A 423 25.82 14.05 -12.67
C GLU A 423 24.60 14.91 -12.35
N GLU A 424 23.58 14.97 -13.21
CA GLU A 424 22.33 15.69 -12.91
C GLU A 424 21.61 15.12 -11.67
N GLU A 425 21.62 13.79 -11.47
CA GLU A 425 20.96 13.15 -10.31
C GLU A 425 21.75 13.35 -9.00
N VAL A 426 23.08 13.43 -9.06
CA VAL A 426 23.96 13.75 -7.91
C VAL A 426 23.87 15.24 -7.56
N VAL A 427 23.93 16.13 -8.55
CA VAL A 427 23.83 17.59 -8.36
C VAL A 427 22.45 17.98 -7.83
N GLU A 428 21.36 17.38 -8.33
CA GLU A 428 20.01 17.63 -7.77
C GLU A 428 19.89 17.18 -6.31
N LYS A 429 20.54 16.08 -5.91
CA LYS A 429 20.54 15.60 -4.52
C LYS A 429 21.29 16.55 -3.59
N ASP A 430 22.45 17.04 -4.02
CA ASP A 430 23.27 17.98 -3.24
C ASP A 430 22.63 19.37 -3.14
N GLU A 431 22.05 19.89 -4.22
CA GLU A 431 21.32 21.17 -4.18
C GLU A 431 20.08 21.09 -3.28
N LYS A 432 19.32 19.99 -3.33
CA LYS A 432 18.12 19.83 -2.49
C LYS A 432 18.45 19.57 -1.02
N LYS A 433 19.53 18.84 -0.72
CA LYS A 433 20.03 18.65 0.64
C LYS A 433 20.51 19.97 1.25
N ARG A 434 21.22 20.78 0.46
CA ARG A 434 21.62 22.15 0.84
C ARG A 434 20.43 23.07 1.06
N LYS A 435 19.44 23.05 0.17
CA LYS A 435 18.24 23.89 0.29
C LYS A 435 17.38 23.52 1.49
N MET A 436 17.27 22.22 1.81
CA MET A 436 16.58 21.76 3.01
C MET A 436 17.33 22.12 4.29
N GLN A 437 18.67 22.10 4.29
CA GLN A 437 19.49 22.62 5.40
C GLN A 437 19.35 24.13 5.56
N GLN A 438 19.30 24.87 4.45
CA GLN A 438 19.15 26.32 4.43
C GLN A 438 17.76 26.77 4.90
N ASP A 439 16.69 26.09 4.47
CA ASP A 439 15.33 26.33 4.94
C ASP A 439 15.14 25.97 6.44
N LEU A 440 16.00 25.10 6.99
CA LEU A 440 16.02 24.77 8.43
C LEU A 440 16.81 25.79 9.26
N GLU A 441 17.80 26.46 8.67
CA GLU A 441 18.59 27.52 9.30
C GLU A 441 17.91 28.90 9.22
N ASP A 442 17.19 29.20 8.14
CA ASP A 442 16.47 30.47 7.94
C ASP A 442 15.21 30.61 8.82
N PHE A 443 14.74 29.54 9.45
CA PHE A 443 13.60 29.58 10.39
C PHE A 443 13.96 30.05 11.80
N ASP A 444 15.25 30.21 12.13
CA ASP A 444 15.71 30.60 13.46
C ASP A 444 16.04 32.11 13.61
N ASP A 445 16.02 32.91 12.52
CA ASP A 445 16.49 34.32 12.54
C ASP A 445 15.44 35.43 12.24
N ASP A 446 14.16 35.11 11.99
CA ASP A 446 13.12 36.15 11.83
C ASP A 446 12.54 36.60 13.19
N GLU A 447 13.30 37.46 13.88
CA GLU A 447 12.78 38.33 14.95
C GLU A 447 11.89 39.42 14.31
N ILE A 448 10.57 39.15 14.24
CA ILE A 448 9.58 40.10 13.70
C ILE A 448 9.50 41.33 14.60
N GLU A 449 10.07 42.45 14.14
CA GLU A 449 9.77 43.80 14.65
C GLU A 449 8.33 44.18 14.28
N LEU A 450 7.46 44.29 15.29
CA LEU A 450 6.12 44.85 15.16
C LEU A 450 6.21 46.38 15.23
N SER A 451 5.99 47.04 14.09
CA SER A 451 5.70 48.48 14.04
C SER A 451 4.21 48.72 14.27
N ASP A 452 3.89 49.43 15.35
CA ASP A 452 2.60 50.05 15.60
C ASP A 452 2.33 51.15 14.55
N ASP A 453 1.12 51.21 14.00
CA ASP A 453 0.42 52.48 13.75
C ASP A 453 -1.08 52.26 13.47
N ASP A 454 -1.87 53.11 14.13
CA ASP A 454 -3.32 53.15 14.27
C ASP A 454 -4.06 53.60 12.99
N ASP A 455 -5.33 53.19 12.83
CA ASP A 455 -6.50 54.06 13.15
C ASP A 455 -7.85 53.55 12.59
N GLN A 456 -8.84 53.50 13.50
CA GLN A 456 -10.25 53.95 13.42
C GLN A 456 -11.18 53.45 12.30
N GLU A 457 -12.49 53.28 12.45
CA GLU A 457 -13.48 53.21 13.54
C GLU A 457 -14.79 52.81 12.82
N ASN A 458 -15.56 51.86 13.36
CA ASN A 458 -16.97 52.06 13.74
C ASN A 458 -17.71 50.73 14.02
N ASN A 459 -18.13 50.65 15.29
CA ASN A 459 -19.05 49.69 15.92
C ASN A 459 -20.51 50.24 15.73
N PRO A 460 -21.65 49.65 16.20
CA PRO A 460 -21.74 48.93 17.48
C PRO A 460 -22.85 47.84 17.70
N ILE A 461 -22.74 47.15 18.85
CA ILE A 461 -23.75 46.49 19.73
C ILE A 461 -24.27 45.07 19.30
N GLY A 462 -24.16 44.01 20.12
CA GLY A 462 -23.69 43.92 21.50
C GLY A 462 -23.77 42.53 22.17
N ASN A 463 -23.49 42.58 23.48
CA ASN A 463 -23.58 41.59 24.56
C ASN A 463 -22.42 40.61 24.82
N ASN A 464 -21.68 41.00 25.86
CA ASN A 464 -20.71 40.28 26.68
C ASN A 464 -21.24 38.99 27.31
N GLN A 465 -20.45 37.91 27.21
CA GLN A 465 -20.13 37.07 28.36
C GLN A 465 -18.64 36.70 28.32
N SER A 466 -17.97 37.03 29.43
CA SER A 466 -16.55 36.84 29.69
C SER A 466 -16.14 35.36 29.66
N TYR A 467 -15.23 35.00 28.75
CA TYR A 467 -14.40 33.80 28.86
C TYR A 467 -12.92 34.18 28.80
N ASN A 468 -12.22 33.78 29.85
CA ASN A 468 -10.81 33.98 30.11
C ASN A 468 -9.94 33.42 28.96
N LYS A 469 -9.22 34.29 28.23
CA LYS A 469 -8.20 33.85 27.26
C LYS A 469 -6.98 33.31 28.01
N ASN A 470 -6.99 32.01 28.30
CA ASN A 470 -5.75 31.30 28.62
C ASN A 470 -4.91 31.22 27.32
N LYS A 471 -3.78 31.94 27.31
CA LYS A 471 -2.74 31.78 26.29
C LYS A 471 -2.33 30.30 26.23
N LYS A 472 -2.41 29.68 25.04
CA LYS A 472 -1.81 28.36 24.80
C LYS A 472 -0.29 28.48 25.00
N PRO A 473 0.36 27.57 25.73
CA PRO A 473 1.80 27.64 25.95
C PRO A 473 2.55 27.30 24.66
N THR A 474 3.56 28.10 24.34
CA THR A 474 4.47 27.88 23.20
C THR A 474 5.24 26.56 23.34
N ARG A 475 5.66 25.93 22.22
CA ARG A 475 6.38 24.64 22.15
C ARG A 475 7.65 24.60 23.03
N LYS A 476 8.36 25.74 23.19
CA LYS A 476 9.48 25.90 24.15
C LYS A 476 9.06 25.75 25.63
N GLN A 477 7.84 26.15 26.00
CA GLN A 477 7.29 25.97 27.35
C GLN A 477 6.77 24.55 27.59
N MET A 478 6.32 23.84 26.56
CA MET A 478 5.99 22.40 26.66
C MET A 478 7.25 21.54 26.82
N ASN A 479 8.30 21.79 26.05
CA ASN A 479 9.55 21.02 26.13
C ASN A 479 10.27 21.24 27.48
N LYS A 480 10.25 22.45 28.04
CA LYS A 480 10.80 22.72 29.39
C LYS A 480 9.96 22.10 30.52
N LYS A 481 8.68 21.80 30.27
CA LYS A 481 7.77 21.15 31.22
C LYS A 481 7.86 19.62 31.13
N ILE A 482 8.09 19.07 29.95
CA ILE A 482 8.33 17.63 29.70
C ILE A 482 9.70 17.22 30.27
N MET A 483 10.77 17.99 30.03
CA MET A 483 12.08 17.71 30.66
C MET A 483 12.05 17.81 32.20
N LYS A 484 11.26 18.72 32.77
CA LYS A 484 11.11 18.82 34.24
C LYS A 484 10.23 17.72 34.85
N LEU A 485 9.37 17.08 34.07
CA LEU A 485 8.55 15.93 34.51
C LEU A 485 9.34 14.61 34.41
N GLY A 486 10.15 14.42 33.36
CA GLY A 486 11.07 13.29 33.24
C GLY A 486 12.11 13.21 34.36
N ASN A 487 12.70 14.35 34.73
CA ASN A 487 13.69 14.41 35.83
C ASN A 487 13.08 14.23 37.23
N ARG A 488 11.77 14.40 37.40
CA ARG A 488 11.07 14.10 38.66
C ARG A 488 10.66 12.63 38.78
N ALA A 489 10.35 11.96 37.66
CA ALA A 489 10.05 10.53 37.65
C ALA A 489 11.29 9.69 38.01
N PHE A 490 12.47 10.05 37.50
CA PHE A 490 13.74 9.36 37.80
C PHE A 490 14.24 9.52 39.25
N SER A 491 13.78 10.54 39.98
CA SER A 491 14.21 10.78 41.38
C SER A 491 13.34 10.07 42.44
N ILE A 492 12.13 9.63 42.07
CA ILE A 492 11.22 8.93 42.98
C ILE A 492 11.56 7.44 43.08
N ASP A 493 12.15 6.84 42.02
CA ASP A 493 12.43 5.39 41.99
C ASP A 493 13.70 4.98 42.75
N LYS A 494 14.64 5.91 42.98
CA LYS A 494 15.84 5.66 43.82
C LYS A 494 15.59 5.70 45.33
N ARG A 495 14.36 5.95 45.81
CA ARG A 495 14.01 5.93 47.26
C ARG A 495 13.18 4.73 47.72
N LYS A 496 12.93 3.73 46.85
CA LYS A 496 12.22 2.47 47.20
C LYS A 496 13.07 1.20 47.12
N ARG A 497 14.38 1.31 46.99
CA ARG A 497 15.33 0.20 47.21
C ARG A 497 16.32 0.58 48.31
N LYS A 498 15.88 0.43 49.57
CA LYS A 498 16.69 0.15 50.75
C LYS A 498 15.85 -0.55 51.79
#